data_AF-A0A9X1P5J4-F1
#
_entry.id   AF-A0A9X1P5J4-F1
#
_cell.length_a   1.000
_cell.length_b   1.000
_cell.length_c   1.000
_cell.angle_alpha   90.00
_cell.angle_beta   90.00
_cell.angle_gamma   90.00
#
_symmetry.space_group_name_H-M   'P 1'
#
loop_
_entity.id
_entity.type
_entity.pdbx_description
1 polymer ?
#
loop_
_entity_poly.entity_id
_entity_poly.type
_entity_poly.pdbx_seq_one_letter_code
_entity_poly.pdbx_strand_id
1 'polypeptide(L)'
;MIVKAKEMLRRITGFSIPIVGGGVQWNPPASDRDAVRKFLGFLEDRRALFNPFPAEVEDHVKDSIQQIRRQCVATIGELGEASPGSDHVKAIGAACRRFLDEPYPSFDDIFRQRRDPSFEREEWRWGLRYGTSPEAFFTALGELRAFVGIQLASLSALYDIDIKGDLARILPPDFEQM
;
A
#
# COMPACT_ATOMS: atom_id res chain seq x y z
N MET A 1 -0.13 2.48 17.64
CA MET A 1 -0.83 1.17 17.71
C MET A 1 0.16 0.10 17.27
N ILE A 2 0.13 -1.10 17.87
CA ILE A 2 0.92 -2.26 17.41
C ILE A 2 -0.11 -3.30 17.01
N VAL A 3 -0.06 -3.77 15.76
CA VAL A 3 -1.02 -4.74 15.26
C VAL A 3 -0.27 -5.97 14.75
N LYS A 4 -0.67 -7.15 15.24
CA LYS A 4 -0.19 -8.43 14.73
C LYS A 4 -0.95 -8.77 13.46
N ALA A 5 -0.43 -8.36 12.30
CA ALA A 5 -1.10 -8.62 11.03
C ALA A 5 -1.29 -10.12 10.73
N LYS A 6 -0.53 -10.98 11.41
CA LYS A 6 -0.69 -12.45 11.42
C LYS A 6 -2.07 -12.92 11.89
N GLU A 7 -2.70 -12.24 12.85
CA GLU A 7 -4.05 -12.56 13.30
C GLU A 7 -5.11 -12.10 12.28
N MET A 8 -4.88 -10.96 11.64
CA MET A 8 -5.77 -10.38 10.64
C MET A 8 -5.81 -11.22 9.35
N LEU A 9 -4.65 -11.72 8.90
CA LEU A 9 -4.55 -12.53 7.68
C LEU A 9 -5.20 -13.90 7.78
N ARG A 10 -5.22 -14.50 8.97
CA ARG A 10 -5.93 -15.77 9.20
C ARG A 10 -7.43 -15.64 8.95
N ARG A 11 -7.97 -14.42 8.97
CA ARG A 11 -9.40 -14.10 8.83
C ARG A 11 -9.80 -13.67 7.42
N ILE A 12 -8.83 -13.39 6.54
CA ILE A 12 -9.10 -13.17 5.11
C ILE A 12 -9.25 -14.54 4.45
N THR A 13 -10.49 -15.03 4.35
CA THR A 13 -10.82 -16.32 3.76
C THR A 13 -10.29 -16.40 2.32
N GLY A 14 -9.23 -17.19 2.10
CA GLY A 14 -8.61 -17.39 0.79
C GLY A 14 -7.11 -17.07 0.72
N PHE A 15 -6.54 -16.37 1.71
CA PHE A 15 -5.08 -16.22 1.80
C PHE A 15 -4.51 -17.40 2.60
N SER A 16 -4.38 -18.55 1.94
CA SER A 16 -3.49 -19.59 2.42
C SER A 16 -2.11 -18.96 2.52
N ILE A 17 -1.62 -18.63 3.73
CA ILE A 17 -0.19 -18.39 3.92
C ILE A 17 0.46 -19.60 3.25
N PRO A 18 1.25 -19.43 2.17
CA PRO A 18 1.79 -20.58 1.50
C PRO A 18 2.54 -21.35 2.58
N ILE A 19 2.11 -22.59 2.80
CA ILE A 19 2.97 -23.57 3.44
C ILE A 19 4.06 -23.78 2.41
N VAL A 20 5.03 -22.88 2.37
CA VAL A 20 6.14 -22.88 1.43
C VAL A 20 6.91 -24.18 1.71
N GLY A 21 6.66 -25.21 0.90
CA GLY A 21 7.32 -26.51 1.01
C GLY A 21 6.58 -27.60 1.81
N GLY A 22 5.33 -27.91 1.48
CA GLY A 22 4.80 -29.27 1.68
C GLY A 22 4.80 -29.82 3.11
N GLY A 23 4.53 -28.99 4.12
CA GLY A 23 4.43 -29.41 5.53
C GLY A 23 5.70 -29.22 6.37
N VAL A 24 6.77 -28.65 5.81
CA VAL A 24 7.92 -28.20 6.60
C VAL A 24 7.65 -26.78 7.09
N GLN A 25 7.77 -26.57 8.41
CA GLN A 25 7.72 -25.23 9.03
C GLN A 25 8.85 -24.38 8.45
N TRP A 26 8.55 -23.54 7.46
CA TRP A 26 9.52 -22.62 6.89
C TRP A 26 9.97 -21.62 7.97
N ASN A 27 11.28 -21.56 8.21
CA ASN A 27 11.87 -20.60 9.13
C ASN A 27 12.65 -19.57 8.29
N PRO A 28 12.21 -18.30 8.24
CA PRO A 28 12.88 -17.28 7.45
C PRO A 28 14.35 -17.13 7.83
N PRO A 29 15.26 -17.03 6.85
CA PRO A 29 16.63 -16.62 7.13
C PRO A 29 16.67 -15.30 7.91
N ALA A 30 17.63 -15.17 8.84
CA ALA A 30 17.75 -13.96 9.65
C ALA A 30 18.00 -12.70 8.80
N SER A 31 18.71 -12.85 7.68
CA SER A 31 18.92 -11.81 6.67
C SER A 31 17.62 -11.30 6.08
N ASP A 32 16.74 -12.21 5.65
CA ASP A 32 15.48 -11.86 5.00
C ASP A 32 14.53 -11.19 5.99
N ARG A 33 14.46 -11.73 7.21
CA ARG A 33 13.67 -11.13 8.29
C ARG A 33 14.16 -9.72 8.62
N ASP A 34 15.46 -9.48 8.57
CA ASP A 34 16.03 -8.16 8.79
C ASP A 34 15.74 -7.18 7.63
N ALA A 35 15.86 -7.64 6.37
CA ALA A 35 15.49 -6.86 5.19
C ALA A 35 14.01 -6.44 5.21
N VAL A 36 13.10 -7.38 5.52
CA VAL A 36 11.67 -7.06 5.65
C VAL A 36 11.42 -6.10 6.82
N ARG A 37 12.10 -6.29 7.97
CA ARG A 37 11.96 -5.37 9.11
C ARG A 37 12.36 -3.94 8.75
N LYS A 38 13.50 -3.78 8.07
CA LYS A 38 13.98 -2.48 7.57
C LYS A 38 13.01 -1.86 6.58
N PHE A 39 12.48 -2.68 5.66
CA PHE A 39 11.49 -2.24 4.70
C PHE A 39 10.21 -1.75 5.37
N LEU A 40 9.65 -2.50 6.32
CA LEU A 40 8.47 -2.07 7.09
C LEU A 40 8.75 -0.79 7.87
N GLY A 41 9.90 -0.70 8.54
CA GLY A 41 10.31 0.52 9.26
C GLY A 41 10.46 1.74 8.34
N PHE A 42 10.92 1.56 7.11
CA PHE A 42 10.93 2.63 6.11
C PHE A 42 9.51 3.09 5.73
N LEU A 43 8.57 2.15 5.58
CA LEU A 43 7.19 2.45 5.22
C LEU A 43 6.40 3.16 6.34
N GLU A 44 6.80 2.98 7.60
CA GLU A 44 6.17 3.65 8.75
C GLU A 44 6.26 5.18 8.67
N ASP A 45 7.22 5.73 7.91
CA ASP A 45 7.37 7.17 7.65
C ASP A 45 6.84 7.59 6.27
N ARG A 46 6.10 6.73 5.55
CA ARG A 46 5.54 7.04 4.23
C ARG A 46 4.10 7.52 4.34
N ARG A 47 3.95 8.82 4.60
CA ARG A 47 2.66 9.49 4.80
C ARG A 47 1.63 9.20 3.70
N ALA A 48 2.06 9.05 2.45
CA ALA A 48 1.15 8.69 1.34
C ALA A 48 0.36 7.39 1.57
N LEU A 49 0.81 6.51 2.46
CA LEU A 49 0.08 5.30 2.81
C LEU A 49 -1.05 5.55 3.81
N PHE A 50 -0.92 6.46 4.78
CA PHE A 50 -1.86 6.50 5.92
C PHE A 50 -2.38 7.89 6.29
N ASN A 51 -1.90 8.94 5.64
CA ASN A 51 -2.30 10.32 5.92
C ASN A 51 -3.75 10.55 5.41
N PRO A 52 -4.56 11.33 6.14
CA PRO A 52 -5.95 11.56 5.76
C PRO A 52 -6.04 12.40 4.49
N PHE A 53 -7.02 12.15 3.62
CA PHE A 53 -7.16 12.81 2.33
C PHE A 53 -7.07 14.35 2.36
N PRO A 54 -7.63 15.07 3.35
CA PRO A 54 -7.49 16.53 3.43
C PRO A 54 -6.07 17.04 3.70
N ALA A 55 -5.16 16.18 4.16
CA ALA A 55 -3.76 16.52 4.39
C ALA A 55 -2.85 16.06 3.23
N GLU A 56 -3.43 15.50 2.16
CA GLU A 56 -2.67 15.08 0.99
C GLU A 56 -2.39 16.25 0.06
N VAL A 57 -1.18 16.24 -0.50
CA VAL A 57 -0.75 17.15 -1.56
C VAL A 57 -0.18 16.28 -2.67
N GLU A 58 -0.64 16.49 -3.90
CA GLU A 58 -0.37 15.59 -5.03
C GLU A 58 1.13 15.28 -5.19
N ASP A 59 1.96 16.34 -5.19
CA ASP A 59 3.40 16.23 -5.39
C ASP A 59 4.09 15.46 -4.26
N HIS A 60 3.65 15.64 -3.01
CA HIS A 60 4.20 14.91 -1.87
C HIS A 60 3.80 13.43 -1.91
N VAL A 61 2.56 13.14 -2.34
CA VAL A 61 2.10 11.76 -2.55
C VAL A 61 2.95 11.08 -3.63
N LYS A 62 3.11 11.74 -4.80
CA LYS A 62 3.92 11.23 -5.91
C LYS A 62 5.36 11.00 -5.50
N ASP A 63 5.99 11.94 -4.79
CA ASP A 63 7.37 11.78 -4.32
C ASP A 63 7.49 10.63 -3.29
N SER A 64 6.55 10.54 -2.34
CA SER A 64 6.51 9.44 -1.37
C SER A 64 6.37 8.08 -2.07
N ILE A 65 5.52 7.97 -3.09
CA ILE A 65 5.33 6.73 -3.86
C ILE A 65 6.57 6.39 -4.69
N GLN A 66 7.22 7.39 -5.27
CA GLN A 66 8.49 7.22 -5.96
C GLN A 66 9.59 6.72 -5.00
N GLN A 67 9.63 7.22 -3.76
CA GLN A 67 10.53 6.73 -2.71
C GLN A 67 10.23 5.26 -2.34
N ILE A 68 8.95 4.89 -2.17
CA ILE A 68 8.55 3.50 -1.93
C ILE A 68 9.01 2.59 -3.06
N ARG A 69 8.77 2.97 -4.31
CA ARG A 69 9.20 2.21 -5.50
C ARG A 69 10.71 1.97 -5.52
N ARG A 70 11.52 2.98 -5.18
CA ARG A 70 12.98 2.83 -5.07
C ARG A 70 13.35 1.86 -3.96
N GLN A 71 12.72 1.97 -2.80
CA GLN A 71 12.98 1.07 -1.68
C GLN A 71 12.60 -0.38 -2.00
N CYS A 72 11.49 -0.62 -2.73
CA CYS A 72 11.14 -1.97 -3.17
C CYS A 72 12.28 -2.64 -3.96
N VAL A 73 12.91 -1.91 -4.88
CA VAL A 73 14.04 -2.43 -5.67
C VAL A 73 15.24 -2.78 -4.78
N ALA A 74 15.56 -1.91 -3.82
CA ALA A 74 16.64 -2.17 -2.86
C ALA A 74 16.35 -3.41 -2.01
N THR A 75 15.15 -3.52 -1.44
CA THR A 75 14.73 -4.64 -0.61
C THR A 75 14.72 -5.97 -1.38
N ILE A 76 14.31 -5.99 -2.65
CA ILE A 76 14.37 -7.21 -3.49
C ILE A 76 15.83 -7.67 -3.68
N GLY A 77 16.75 -6.73 -3.86
CA GLY A 77 18.19 -7.04 -3.93
C GLY A 77 18.74 -7.67 -2.66
N GLU A 78 18.19 -7.32 -1.49
CA GLU A 78 18.56 -7.90 -0.19
C GLU A 78 17.90 -9.27 0.08
N LEU A 79 16.62 -9.43 -0.29
CA LEU A 79 15.86 -10.68 -0.09
C LEU A 79 16.32 -11.80 -1.04
N GLY A 80 16.75 -11.44 -2.25
CA GLY A 80 17.02 -12.40 -3.31
C GLY A 80 15.74 -12.92 -3.97
N GLU A 81 15.84 -13.28 -5.25
CA GLU A 81 14.69 -13.60 -6.10
C GLU A 81 13.87 -14.81 -5.63
N ALA A 82 14.48 -15.76 -4.91
CA ALA A 82 13.83 -16.98 -4.43
C ALA A 82 13.14 -16.81 -3.05
N SER A 83 13.30 -15.66 -2.39
CA SER A 83 12.68 -15.43 -1.08
C SER A 83 11.17 -15.21 -1.25
N PRO A 84 10.31 -15.88 -0.46
CA PRO A 84 8.86 -15.72 -0.58
C PRO A 84 8.38 -14.28 -0.36
N GLY A 85 9.13 -13.45 0.36
CA GLY A 85 8.85 -12.02 0.52
C GLY A 85 9.06 -11.19 -0.74
N SER A 86 9.89 -11.65 -1.67
CA SER A 86 10.23 -10.89 -2.89
C SER A 86 9.02 -10.66 -3.77
N ASP A 87 8.10 -11.61 -3.86
CA ASP A 87 6.88 -11.46 -4.67
C ASP A 87 5.96 -10.37 -4.11
N HIS A 88 5.82 -10.29 -2.78
CA HIS A 88 5.05 -9.23 -2.13
C HIS A 88 5.68 -7.85 -2.34
N VAL A 89 7.01 -7.74 -2.20
CA VAL A 89 7.73 -6.48 -2.43
C VAL A 89 7.67 -6.04 -3.90
N LYS A 90 7.77 -6.99 -4.85
CA LYS A 90 7.57 -6.74 -6.29
C LYS A 90 6.16 -6.25 -6.58
N ALA A 91 5.14 -6.88 -5.98
CA ALA A 91 3.76 -6.48 -6.13
C ALA A 91 3.52 -5.03 -5.66
N ILE A 92 4.06 -4.65 -4.50
CA ILE A 92 4.02 -3.26 -4.01
C ILE A 92 4.71 -2.32 -5.02
N GLY A 93 5.89 -2.67 -5.51
CA GLY A 93 6.62 -1.86 -6.49
C GLY A 93 5.87 -1.70 -7.82
N ALA A 94 5.17 -2.74 -8.27
CA ALA A 94 4.31 -2.71 -9.45
C ALA A 94 3.08 -1.80 -9.25
N ALA A 95 2.43 -1.88 -8.09
CA ALA A 95 1.32 -1.00 -7.75
C ALA A 95 1.75 0.48 -7.69
N CYS A 96 2.95 0.76 -7.16
CA CYS A 96 3.51 2.11 -7.18
C CYS A 96 3.75 2.63 -8.61
N ARG A 97 4.25 1.78 -9.52
CA ARG A 97 4.41 2.14 -10.94
C ARG A 97 3.08 2.44 -11.58
N ARG A 98 2.09 1.56 -11.40
CA ARG A 98 0.73 1.76 -11.91
C ARG A 98 0.16 3.11 -11.45
N PHE A 99 0.29 3.45 -10.17
CA PHE A 99 -0.17 4.75 -9.67
C PHE A 99 0.53 5.96 -10.32
N LEU A 100 1.82 5.85 -10.64
CA LEU A 100 2.62 6.95 -11.19
C LEU A 100 2.50 7.10 -12.71
N ASP A 101 2.35 5.99 -13.42
CA ASP A 101 2.49 5.91 -14.88
C ASP A 101 1.12 5.79 -15.60
N GLU A 102 0.10 5.19 -14.97
CA GLU A 102 -1.22 5.03 -15.59
C GLU A 102 -2.11 6.26 -15.36
N PRO A 103 -2.98 6.60 -16.32
CA PRO A 103 -4.01 7.61 -16.10
C PRO A 103 -4.94 7.17 -14.97
N TYR A 104 -5.32 8.12 -14.11
CA TYR A 104 -6.29 7.85 -13.06
C TYR A 104 -7.66 7.47 -13.65
N PRO A 105 -8.50 6.73 -12.90
CA PRO A 105 -9.82 6.33 -13.36
C PRO A 105 -10.63 7.54 -13.83
N SER A 106 -11.18 7.48 -15.04
CA SER A 106 -12.11 8.52 -15.49
C SER A 106 -13.51 8.24 -14.95
N PHE A 107 -14.16 9.27 -14.43
CA PHE A 107 -15.57 9.26 -14.04
C PHE A 107 -16.44 10.10 -14.97
N ASP A 108 -15.95 10.34 -16.19
CA ASP A 108 -16.60 11.16 -17.24
C ASP A 108 -18.08 10.83 -17.47
N ASP A 109 -18.48 9.57 -17.27
CA ASP A 109 -19.85 9.12 -17.52
C ASP A 109 -20.80 9.36 -16.33
N ILE A 110 -20.29 9.49 -15.10
CA ILE A 110 -21.11 9.69 -13.88
C ILE A 110 -21.30 11.19 -13.59
N PHE A 111 -20.27 12.00 -13.82
CA PHE A 111 -20.29 13.43 -13.43
C PHE A 111 -20.67 14.41 -14.54
N ARG A 112 -20.70 14.00 -15.83
CA ARG A 112 -21.24 14.86 -16.91
C ARG A 112 -22.70 15.24 -16.71
N GLN A 113 -23.49 14.39 -16.05
CA GLN A 113 -24.92 14.63 -15.83
C GLN A 113 -25.23 15.56 -14.64
N ARG A 114 -24.24 15.81 -13.77
CA ARG A 114 -24.35 16.71 -12.60
C ARG A 114 -23.31 17.83 -12.62
N ARG A 115 -22.87 18.26 -13.80
CA ARG A 115 -21.96 19.41 -13.94
C ARG A 115 -22.72 20.70 -13.60
N ASP A 116 -22.73 21.05 -12.33
CA ASP A 116 -23.11 22.39 -11.87
C ASP A 116 -21.94 23.34 -12.18
N PRO A 117 -22.14 24.40 -13.00
CA PRO A 117 -21.12 25.40 -13.31
C PRO A 117 -20.52 26.09 -12.06
N SER A 118 -21.20 25.98 -10.92
CA SER A 118 -20.78 26.58 -9.65
C SER A 118 -19.65 25.80 -8.94
N PHE A 119 -19.44 24.52 -9.28
CA PHE A 119 -18.41 23.67 -8.66
C PHE A 119 -16.99 23.91 -9.20
N GLU A 120 -16.84 24.59 -10.35
CA GLU A 120 -15.53 24.90 -10.96
C GLU A 120 -14.69 25.89 -10.10
N ARG A 121 -15.27 26.49 -9.06
CA ARG A 121 -14.59 27.47 -8.20
C ARG A 121 -13.77 26.86 -7.05
N GLU A 122 -13.90 25.55 -6.80
CA GLU A 122 -13.37 24.91 -5.58
C GLU A 122 -12.18 23.95 -5.80
N GLU A 123 -11.79 23.69 -7.05
CA GLU A 123 -10.69 22.78 -7.41
C GLU A 123 -9.32 23.18 -6.84
N TRP A 124 -9.13 24.47 -6.50
CA TRP A 124 -7.89 24.98 -5.89
C TRP A 124 -7.71 24.60 -4.40
N ARG A 125 -8.71 24.00 -3.73
CA ARG A 125 -8.65 23.71 -2.28
C ARG A 125 -7.88 22.44 -1.90
N TRP A 126 -7.60 21.54 -2.84
CA TRP A 126 -7.07 20.20 -2.54
C TRP A 126 -5.58 20.00 -2.81
N GLY A 127 -4.84 21.04 -3.21
CA GLY A 127 -3.40 20.93 -3.48
C GLY A 127 -3.06 19.97 -4.64
N LEU A 128 -3.99 19.81 -5.59
CA LEU A 128 -3.82 19.03 -6.81
C LEU A 128 -3.44 19.94 -7.98
N ARG A 129 -2.74 19.38 -8.98
CA ARG A 129 -2.37 20.09 -10.20
C ARG A 129 -3.60 20.36 -11.06
N TYR A 130 -3.57 21.45 -11.80
CA TYR A 130 -4.62 21.80 -12.75
C TYR A 130 -4.84 20.67 -13.76
N GLY A 131 -6.09 20.25 -13.93
CA GLY A 131 -6.47 19.12 -14.79
C GLY A 131 -6.41 17.74 -14.12
N THR A 132 -5.94 17.64 -12.87
CA THR A 132 -6.07 16.42 -12.07
C THR A 132 -7.47 16.38 -11.45
N SER A 133 -8.28 15.40 -11.83
CA SER A 133 -9.55 15.11 -11.17
C SER A 133 -9.30 14.65 -9.72
N PRO A 134 -9.81 15.36 -8.69
CA PRO A 134 -9.63 14.96 -7.30
C PRO A 134 -10.17 13.57 -6.99
N GLU A 135 -11.36 13.26 -7.48
CA GLU A 135 -11.98 11.94 -7.31
C GLU A 135 -11.14 10.83 -7.95
N ALA A 136 -10.62 11.03 -9.15
CA ALA A 136 -9.74 10.07 -9.83
C ALA A 136 -8.45 9.82 -9.03
N PHE A 137 -7.81 10.89 -8.58
CA PHE A 137 -6.59 10.83 -7.79
C PHE A 137 -6.79 10.09 -6.46
N PHE A 138 -7.82 10.47 -5.68
CA PHE A 138 -8.07 9.86 -4.37
C PHE A 138 -8.59 8.42 -4.48
N THR A 139 -9.34 8.07 -5.52
CA THR A 139 -9.70 6.67 -5.81
C THR A 139 -8.45 5.84 -6.09
N ALA A 140 -7.55 6.31 -6.97
CA ALA A 140 -6.31 5.61 -7.26
C ALA A 140 -5.42 5.46 -6.01
N LEU A 141 -5.37 6.49 -5.15
CA LEU A 141 -4.63 6.46 -3.90
C LEU A 141 -5.24 5.47 -2.90
N GLY A 142 -6.57 5.42 -2.80
CA GLY A 142 -7.29 4.45 -1.99
C GLY A 142 -7.04 3.01 -2.46
N GLU A 143 -7.08 2.75 -3.77
CA GLU A 143 -6.76 1.45 -4.37
C GLU A 143 -5.33 1.01 -4.04
N LEU A 144 -4.36 1.92 -4.21
CA LEU A 144 -2.97 1.67 -3.85
C LEU A 144 -2.82 1.30 -2.38
N ARG A 145 -3.45 2.07 -1.47
CA ARG A 145 -3.38 1.82 -0.01
C ARG A 145 -3.96 0.47 0.36
N ALA A 146 -5.13 0.12 -0.17
CA ALA A 146 -5.77 -1.17 0.09
C ALA A 146 -4.88 -2.33 -0.41
N PHE A 147 -4.35 -2.22 -1.63
CA PHE A 147 -3.49 -3.25 -2.19
C PHE A 147 -2.19 -3.42 -1.41
N VAL A 148 -1.51 -2.31 -1.08
CA VAL A 148 -0.29 -2.33 -0.26
C VAL A 148 -0.58 -2.92 1.11
N GLY A 149 -1.69 -2.55 1.75
CA GLY A 149 -2.12 -3.10 3.03
C GLY A 149 -2.19 -4.63 3.06
N ILE A 150 -2.74 -5.23 2.01
CA ILE A 150 -2.79 -6.70 1.85
C ILE A 150 -1.37 -7.28 1.78
N GLN A 151 -0.48 -6.69 0.96
CA GLN A 151 0.90 -7.19 0.83
C GLN A 151 1.71 -7.04 2.12
N LEU A 152 1.52 -5.95 2.87
CA LEU A 152 2.18 -5.73 4.15
C LEU A 152 1.71 -6.71 5.21
N ALA A 153 0.41 -6.99 5.25
CA ALA A 153 -0.11 -8.04 6.11
C ALA A 153 0.64 -9.35 5.78
N SER A 154 0.74 -9.72 4.50
CA SER A 154 1.37 -10.99 4.06
C SER A 154 2.82 -11.09 4.48
N LEU A 155 3.59 -10.01 4.30
CA LEU A 155 4.97 -9.92 4.78
C LEU A 155 5.06 -10.04 6.30
N SER A 156 4.20 -9.35 7.05
CA SER A 156 4.18 -9.41 8.50
C SER A 156 3.89 -10.82 9.02
N ALA A 157 2.93 -11.53 8.42
CA ALA A 157 2.60 -12.91 8.78
C ALA A 157 3.70 -13.90 8.39
N LEU A 158 4.31 -13.74 7.21
CA LEU A 158 5.35 -14.60 6.69
C LEU A 158 6.64 -14.53 7.53
N TYR A 159 7.04 -13.32 7.95
CA TYR A 159 8.30 -13.10 8.68
C TYR A 159 8.15 -12.92 10.19
N ASP A 160 6.92 -12.98 10.72
CA ASP A 160 6.58 -12.77 12.13
C ASP A 160 7.15 -11.43 12.64
N ILE A 161 6.76 -10.34 11.97
CA ILE A 161 7.17 -8.98 12.27
C ILE A 161 5.93 -8.12 12.50
N ASP A 162 5.84 -7.48 13.66
CA ASP A 162 4.73 -6.58 13.98
C ASP A 162 4.81 -5.28 13.17
N ILE A 163 3.65 -4.81 12.70
CA ILE A 163 3.52 -3.50 12.05
C ILE A 163 3.12 -2.47 13.10
N LYS A 164 3.79 -1.31 13.10
CA LYS A 164 3.59 -0.28 14.12
C LYS A 164 3.07 1.02 13.52
N GLY A 165 2.67 1.92 14.41
CA GLY A 165 2.31 3.29 14.06
C GLY A 165 1.05 3.40 13.23
N ASP A 166 1.02 4.40 12.34
CA ASP A 166 -0.11 4.68 11.46
C ASP A 166 -0.14 3.79 10.22
N LEU A 167 0.95 3.08 9.91
CA LEU A 167 1.00 2.11 8.83
C LEU A 167 0.00 0.96 9.04
N ALA A 168 -0.35 0.66 10.30
CA ALA A 168 -1.38 -0.31 10.62
C ALA A 168 -2.78 0.08 10.10
N ARG A 169 -3.03 1.36 9.79
CA ARG A 169 -4.36 1.85 9.34
C ARG A 169 -4.75 1.40 7.93
N ILE A 170 -3.78 1.01 7.11
CA ILE A 170 -4.07 0.47 5.77
C ILE A 170 -4.23 -1.04 5.74
N LEU A 171 -4.00 -1.70 6.87
CA LEU A 171 -4.19 -3.13 6.94
C LEU A 171 -5.68 -3.47 6.78
N PRO A 172 -6.02 -4.62 6.17
CA PRO A 172 -7.41 -5.04 6.02
C PRO A 172 -8.14 -5.08 7.36
N PRO A 173 -9.41 -4.66 7.47
CA PRO A 173 -10.10 -4.62 8.77
C PRO A 173 -10.23 -6.01 9.42
N ASP A 174 -10.25 -6.04 10.76
CA ASP A 174 -10.59 -7.22 11.53
C ASP A 174 -12.10 -7.50 11.42
N PHE A 175 -12.48 -8.55 10.70
CA PHE A 175 -13.89 -8.95 10.50
C PHE A 175 -14.60 -9.46 11.78
N GLU A 176 -13.92 -9.55 12.93
CA GLU A 176 -14.53 -9.95 14.21
C GLU A 176 -15.11 -8.77 15.02
N GLN A 177 -14.99 -7.52 14.54
CA GLN A 177 -15.50 -6.33 15.25
C GLN A 177 -16.56 -5.53 14.46
N MET A 178 -17.18 -6.12 13.44
CA MET A 178 -18.38 -5.58 12.76
C MET A 178 -19.60 -6.44 13.10
#